data_AF-A0A1G7GBQ5-F1
#
_entry.id   AF-A0A1G7GBQ5-F1
#
_cell.length_a   1.000
_cell.length_b   1.000
_cell.length_c   1.000
_cell.angle_alpha   90.00
_cell.angle_beta   90.00
_cell.angle_gamma   90.00
#
_symmetry.space_group_name_H-M   'P 1'
#
loop_
_entity.id
_entity.type
_entity.pdbx_description
1 polymer ?
#
loop_
_entity_poly.entity_id
_entity_poly.type
_entity_poly.pdbx_seq_one_letter_code
_entity_poly.pdbx_strand_id
1 'polypeptide(L)'
;MSRAFLLVMDSAGIGGAPDAGEFFNGEVPDTGSNTIGHIAEACAAGRAEEGRSGPLKLPNLDRLGLGRAIALASGLEAPGLDAAPEGAWGAATEVSNGKDTPSGHWELAGVPVPWDWHYFPKEVPAFPTEVTRALMQAAGTDGILGNRHASGTAVIEEEGPEHMSTGWPICYTSVDSVLQIAAHEERFGLDRLLDMCREVAPLLHDMKVGRVIARPFVGDEKTGFTRTANRRDFAIAAPGRTLLDAAKGAGRDVHAVGKIGDIFSMRGVTDLRKGPDDRLMGHLSDLVDEAADGALVFANFVEFDTNFGHRRDVSGYARHLEWFDAELGKILPRMREGDLLLVTADHGNDPTFSGTDHTRERVPVLCHGFGARELGLMGFTEVGGLVARHLDIPAPDPDAQP
;
A
#
# COMPACT_ATOMS: atom_id res chain seq x y z
N MET A 1 19.12 20.11 11.15
CA MET A 1 18.58 19.95 9.77
C MET A 1 17.16 19.43 9.88
N SER A 2 16.25 19.93 9.06
CA SER A 2 14.83 19.57 9.09
C SER A 2 14.60 18.09 8.80
N ARG A 3 13.64 17.47 9.51
CA ARG A 3 13.21 16.08 9.27
C ARG A 3 11.91 16.08 8.47
N ALA A 4 11.62 14.97 7.80
CA ALA A 4 10.36 14.79 7.09
C ALA A 4 9.68 13.47 7.49
N PHE A 5 8.38 13.54 7.74
CA PHE A 5 7.51 12.43 8.09
C PHE A 5 6.42 12.32 7.02
N LEU A 6 6.52 11.32 6.14
CA LEU A 6 5.54 11.02 5.11
C LEU A 6 4.66 9.87 5.60
N LEU A 7 3.39 10.16 5.88
CA LEU A 7 2.42 9.21 6.42
C LEU A 7 1.37 8.90 5.36
N VAL A 8 1.24 7.63 5.00
CA VAL A 8 0.22 7.14 4.08
C VAL A 8 -0.86 6.43 4.88
N MET A 9 -2.08 6.97 4.83
CA MET A 9 -3.30 6.29 5.22
C MET A 9 -3.73 5.44 4.02
N ASP A 10 -3.27 4.19 3.96
CA ASP A 10 -3.45 3.30 2.81
C ASP A 10 -4.92 3.29 2.38
N SER A 11 -5.20 3.55 1.10
CA SER A 11 -6.55 3.66 0.52
C SER A 11 -7.48 4.82 0.94
N ALA A 12 -7.04 5.78 1.77
CA ALA A 12 -7.89 6.87 2.26
C ALA A 12 -8.06 8.02 1.24
N GLY A 13 -8.63 7.71 0.07
CA GLY A 13 -8.90 8.65 -1.02
C GLY A 13 -9.93 9.73 -0.69
N ILE A 14 -9.93 10.78 -1.52
CA ILE A 14 -10.83 11.96 -1.39
C ILE A 14 -11.59 12.26 -2.69
N GLY A 15 -11.74 11.26 -3.56
CA GLY A 15 -12.49 11.31 -4.81
C GLY A 15 -11.88 12.15 -5.93
N GLY A 16 -12.59 12.22 -7.05
CA GLY A 16 -12.34 13.21 -8.11
C GLY A 16 -11.11 12.98 -8.98
N ALA A 17 -10.62 11.74 -9.11
CA ALA A 17 -9.62 11.44 -10.13
C ALA A 17 -10.22 11.69 -11.54
N PRO A 18 -9.50 12.38 -12.45
CA PRO A 18 -10.03 12.77 -13.75
C PRO A 18 -10.25 11.58 -14.69
N ASP A 19 -9.55 10.48 -14.46
CA ASP A 19 -9.54 9.24 -15.24
C ASP A 19 -10.32 8.10 -14.55
N ALA A 20 -11.10 8.39 -13.49
CA ALA A 20 -11.86 7.37 -12.76
C ALA A 20 -12.87 6.58 -13.64
N GLY A 21 -13.23 7.10 -14.82
CA GLY A 21 -14.06 6.40 -15.81
C GLY A 21 -13.33 5.26 -16.55
N GLU A 22 -12.01 5.16 -16.44
CA GLU A 22 -11.17 4.16 -17.10
C GLU A 22 -10.83 2.97 -16.18
N PHE A 23 -11.12 3.09 -14.88
CA PHE A 23 -10.91 2.06 -13.87
C PHE A 23 -12.25 1.49 -13.42
N PHE A 24 -12.28 0.19 -13.10
CA PHE A 24 -13.53 -0.51 -12.86
C PHE A 24 -13.48 -1.38 -11.59
N ASN A 25 -14.60 -1.43 -10.89
CA ASN A 25 -14.94 -2.42 -9.88
C ASN A 25 -15.98 -3.37 -10.48
N GLY A 26 -15.51 -4.48 -11.05
CA GLY A 26 -16.36 -5.36 -11.87
C GLY A 26 -16.77 -4.67 -13.16
N GLU A 27 -18.08 -4.43 -13.33
CA GLU A 27 -18.62 -3.72 -14.50
C GLU A 27 -18.87 -2.23 -14.24
N VAL A 28 -18.63 -1.76 -13.01
CA VAL A 28 -18.93 -0.39 -12.59
C VAL A 28 -17.65 0.45 -12.67
N PRO A 29 -17.61 1.55 -13.45
CA PRO A 29 -16.46 2.44 -13.45
C PRO A 29 -16.33 3.13 -12.08
N ASP A 30 -15.11 3.47 -11.67
CA ASP A 30 -14.82 4.16 -10.40
C ASP A 30 -15.31 5.62 -10.38
N THR A 31 -16.02 6.07 -11.44
CA THR A 31 -16.59 7.42 -11.52
C THR A 31 -17.51 7.72 -10.34
N GLY A 32 -17.15 8.76 -9.60
CA GLY A 32 -17.93 9.23 -8.45
C GLY A 32 -17.53 8.58 -7.12
N SER A 33 -16.56 7.66 -7.09
CA SER A 33 -16.02 7.17 -5.81
C SER A 33 -15.41 8.32 -5.01
N ASN A 34 -15.67 8.33 -3.69
CA ASN A 34 -15.09 9.29 -2.77
C ASN A 34 -15.01 8.68 -1.38
N THR A 35 -13.85 8.11 -1.03
CA THR A 35 -13.68 7.29 0.18
C THR A 35 -14.02 8.08 1.45
N ILE A 36 -13.24 9.11 1.79
CA ILE A 36 -13.47 9.88 3.02
C ILE A 36 -14.79 10.66 2.96
N GLY A 37 -15.15 11.19 1.79
CA GLY A 37 -16.38 11.94 1.58
C GLY A 37 -17.64 11.13 1.87
N HIS A 38 -17.76 9.95 1.27
CA HIS A 38 -18.91 9.06 1.48
C HIS A 38 -18.93 8.45 2.89
N ILE A 39 -17.77 8.22 3.51
CA ILE A 39 -17.72 7.87 4.94
C ILE A 39 -18.33 9.00 5.78
N ALA A 40 -17.94 10.26 5.55
CA ALA A 40 -18.49 11.41 6.27
C ALA A 40 -20.02 11.54 6.10
N GLU A 41 -20.53 11.38 4.87
CA GLU A 41 -21.97 11.36 4.59
C GLU A 41 -22.70 10.21 5.28
N ALA A 42 -22.13 9.00 5.28
CA ALA A 42 -22.70 7.84 5.95
C ALA A 42 -22.77 8.04 7.47
N CYS A 43 -21.72 8.62 8.06
CA CYS A 43 -21.69 8.99 9.47
C CYS A 43 -22.77 10.03 9.81
N ALA A 44 -22.87 11.11 9.02
CA ALA A 44 -23.87 12.15 9.23
C ALA A 44 -25.31 11.65 9.06
N ALA A 45 -25.52 10.67 8.18
CA ALA A 45 -26.83 10.04 7.96
C ALA A 45 -27.17 8.94 8.98
N GLY A 46 -26.31 8.65 9.96
CA GLY A 46 -26.52 7.57 10.93
C GLY A 46 -26.46 6.16 10.33
N ARG A 47 -25.73 5.99 9.21
CA ARG A 47 -25.53 4.70 8.52
C ARG A 47 -24.25 3.98 8.96
N ALA A 48 -23.43 4.60 9.81
CA ALA A 48 -22.16 4.08 10.28
C ALA A 48 -22.10 4.09 11.82
N GLU A 49 -22.91 3.24 12.46
CA GLU A 49 -23.20 3.28 13.91
C GLU A 49 -22.64 2.07 14.68
N GLU A 50 -21.82 1.24 14.06
CA GLU A 50 -21.20 0.12 14.75
C GLU A 50 -19.94 0.60 15.48
N GLY A 51 -19.89 0.52 16.81
CA GLY A 51 -18.71 0.90 17.61
C GLY A 51 -18.32 2.38 17.57
N ARG A 52 -19.11 3.23 16.91
CA ARG A 52 -19.04 4.70 16.87
C ARG A 52 -20.44 5.25 16.67
N SER A 53 -20.63 6.55 16.87
CA SER A 53 -21.91 7.22 16.61
C SER A 53 -21.76 8.68 16.20
N GLY A 54 -22.69 9.14 15.34
CA GLY A 54 -22.80 10.54 14.92
C GLY A 54 -21.87 10.92 13.77
N PRO A 55 -21.68 12.24 13.52
CA PRO A 55 -20.81 12.73 12.44
C PRO A 55 -19.37 12.23 12.59
N LEU A 56 -18.67 12.12 11.46
CA LEU A 56 -17.24 11.76 11.45
C LEU A 56 -16.43 12.85 12.16
N LYS A 57 -15.51 12.47 13.05
CA LYS A 57 -14.73 13.42 13.87
C LYS A 57 -13.24 13.33 13.55
N LEU A 58 -12.73 14.25 12.73
CA LEU A 58 -11.31 14.34 12.39
C LEU A 58 -10.74 15.75 12.66
N PRO A 59 -10.83 16.27 13.90
CA PRO A 59 -10.48 17.66 14.19
C PRO A 59 -9.02 18.01 13.85
N ASN A 60 -8.08 17.07 13.91
CA ASN A 60 -6.67 17.35 13.61
C ASN A 60 -6.42 17.40 12.10
N LEU A 61 -6.87 16.39 11.36
CA LEU A 61 -6.77 16.33 9.89
C LEU A 61 -7.55 17.46 9.23
N ASP A 62 -8.73 17.81 9.76
CA ASP A 62 -9.54 18.90 9.24
C ASP A 62 -8.85 20.26 9.44
N ARG A 63 -8.22 20.49 10.62
CA ARG A 63 -7.35 21.66 10.83
C ARG A 63 -6.11 21.65 9.94
N LEU A 64 -5.60 20.50 9.51
CA LEU A 64 -4.56 20.45 8.48
C LEU A 64 -5.10 20.78 7.08
N GLY A 65 -6.42 20.69 6.86
CA GLY A 65 -7.11 21.10 5.65
C GLY A 65 -7.89 20.00 4.93
N LEU A 66 -8.18 18.86 5.58
CA LEU A 66 -8.85 17.72 4.95
C LEU A 66 -10.18 18.07 4.27
N GLY A 67 -11.09 18.79 4.95
CA GLY A 67 -12.37 19.20 4.36
C GLY A 67 -12.19 20.02 3.08
N ARG A 68 -11.22 20.95 3.09
CA ARG A 68 -10.88 21.77 1.92
C ARG A 68 -10.24 20.96 0.80
N ALA A 69 -9.42 19.98 1.12
CA ALA A 69 -8.84 19.06 0.14
C ALA A 69 -9.92 18.22 -0.57
N ILE A 70 -10.92 17.71 0.17
CA ILE A 70 -12.05 16.95 -0.42
C ILE A 70 -12.86 17.83 -1.38
N ALA A 71 -13.19 19.05 -0.96
CA ALA A 71 -13.91 20.02 -1.78
C ALA A 71 -13.13 20.39 -3.05
N LEU A 72 -11.81 20.61 -2.94
CA LEU A 72 -10.93 20.87 -4.08
C LEU A 72 -10.84 19.66 -5.04
N ALA A 73 -10.75 18.45 -4.50
CA ALA A 73 -10.58 17.24 -5.29
C ALA A 73 -11.83 16.86 -6.10
N SER A 74 -13.01 16.99 -5.49
CA SER A 74 -14.24 16.38 -6.01
C SER A 74 -15.44 17.34 -6.09
N GLY A 75 -15.37 18.52 -5.48
CA GLY A 75 -16.50 19.42 -5.29
C GLY A 75 -17.45 19.03 -4.15
N LEU A 76 -17.17 17.94 -3.42
CA LEU A 76 -17.97 17.49 -2.28
C LEU A 76 -17.65 18.30 -1.02
N GLU A 77 -18.68 18.86 -0.38
CA GLU A 77 -18.57 19.46 0.95
C GLU A 77 -18.83 18.37 2.02
N ALA A 78 -17.76 17.79 2.56
CA ALA A 78 -17.85 16.66 3.49
C ALA A 78 -18.46 17.07 4.84
N PRO A 79 -19.57 16.43 5.29
CA PRO A 79 -20.19 16.78 6.56
C PRO A 79 -19.27 16.60 7.77
N GLY A 80 -19.17 17.63 8.61
CA GLY A 80 -18.36 17.61 9.84
C GLY A 80 -16.87 17.93 9.65
N LEU A 81 -16.45 18.31 8.43
CA LEU A 81 -15.09 18.71 8.09
C LEU A 81 -15.07 20.16 7.55
N ASP A 82 -15.31 21.13 8.43
CA ASP A 82 -15.50 22.55 8.11
C ASP A 82 -14.50 23.50 8.79
N ALA A 83 -13.45 22.97 9.43
CA ALA A 83 -12.44 23.76 10.11
C ALA A 83 -11.70 24.71 9.15
N ALA A 84 -11.26 25.85 9.69
CA ALA A 84 -10.33 26.73 9.01
C ALA A 84 -8.93 26.07 8.98
N PRO A 85 -8.30 25.87 7.81
CA PRO A 85 -7.00 25.22 7.75
C PRO A 85 -5.90 26.05 8.40
N GLU A 86 -5.05 25.36 9.16
CA GLU A 86 -3.85 25.88 9.81
C GLU A 86 -2.57 25.30 9.18
N GLY A 87 -2.71 24.17 8.46
CA GLY A 87 -1.66 23.52 7.67
C GLY A 87 -1.68 23.91 6.20
N ALA A 88 -0.69 23.41 5.45
CA ALA A 88 -0.72 23.49 3.99
C ALA A 88 -1.51 22.31 3.42
N TRP A 89 -2.42 22.55 2.48
CA TRP A 89 -3.35 21.51 2.02
C TRP A 89 -3.54 21.52 0.51
N GLY A 90 -3.79 20.35 -0.08
CA GLY A 90 -4.10 20.16 -1.50
C GLY A 90 -4.59 18.75 -1.78
N ALA A 91 -4.62 18.37 -3.05
CA ALA A 91 -4.93 17.00 -3.46
C ALA A 91 -3.99 16.54 -4.59
N ALA A 92 -3.49 15.31 -4.48
CA ALA A 92 -2.61 14.73 -5.48
C ALA A 92 -3.38 13.78 -6.41
N THR A 93 -3.01 13.79 -7.70
CA THR A 93 -3.57 12.94 -8.76
C THR A 93 -2.50 11.95 -9.21
N GLU A 94 -2.85 10.67 -9.26
CA GLU A 94 -1.98 9.59 -9.77
C GLU A 94 -1.96 9.62 -11.31
N VAL A 95 -0.79 9.38 -11.91
CA VAL A 95 -0.63 9.26 -13.37
C VAL A 95 -0.33 7.85 -13.83
N SER A 96 0.08 6.97 -12.92
CA SER A 96 0.30 5.55 -13.19
C SER A 96 -0.99 4.87 -13.65
N ASN A 97 -0.88 3.91 -14.57
CA ASN A 97 -2.01 3.16 -15.15
C ASN A 97 -2.58 2.07 -14.21
N GLY A 98 -2.21 2.08 -12.94
CA GLY A 98 -2.71 1.17 -11.91
C GLY A 98 -3.44 1.94 -10.82
N LYS A 99 -4.18 1.21 -9.98
CA LYS A 99 -4.74 1.72 -8.72
C LYS A 99 -4.33 0.84 -7.54
N ASP A 100 -3.18 0.17 -7.69
CA ASP A 100 -2.60 -0.76 -6.73
C ASP A 100 -1.58 -0.07 -5.81
N THR A 101 -1.40 -0.62 -4.62
CA THR A 101 -0.51 -0.06 -3.58
C THR A 101 0.93 0.23 -4.07
N PRO A 102 1.64 -0.67 -4.81
CA PRO A 102 2.94 -0.34 -5.39
C PRO A 102 2.93 0.90 -6.28
N SER A 103 1.99 1.00 -7.23
CA SER A 103 1.92 2.14 -8.17
C SER A 103 1.81 3.47 -7.42
N GLY A 104 0.84 3.57 -6.50
CA GLY A 104 0.62 4.80 -5.74
C GLY A 104 1.82 5.16 -4.87
N HIS A 105 2.40 4.20 -4.14
CA HIS A 105 3.55 4.45 -3.28
C HIS A 105 4.81 4.85 -4.05
N TRP A 106 5.11 4.18 -5.16
CA TRP A 106 6.28 4.52 -5.98
C TRP A 106 6.12 5.90 -6.60
N GLU A 107 4.92 6.24 -7.06
CA GLU A 107 4.65 7.55 -7.62
C GLU A 107 4.72 8.67 -6.56
N LEU A 108 4.20 8.44 -5.34
CA LEU A 108 4.41 9.34 -4.20
C LEU A 108 5.90 9.53 -3.87
N ALA A 109 6.71 8.50 -4.10
CA ALA A 109 8.16 8.56 -3.98
C ALA A 109 8.86 9.10 -5.25
N GLY A 110 8.09 9.65 -6.21
CA GLY A 110 8.55 10.33 -7.42
C GLY A 110 8.80 9.45 -8.64
N VAL A 111 8.36 8.20 -8.62
CA VAL A 111 8.60 7.22 -9.69
C VAL A 111 7.27 6.58 -10.14
N PRO A 112 6.60 7.13 -11.17
CA PRO A 112 5.38 6.53 -11.71
C PRO A 112 5.68 5.18 -12.36
N VAL A 113 4.66 4.33 -12.50
CA VAL A 113 4.74 3.04 -13.20
C VAL A 113 4.44 3.27 -14.69
N PRO A 114 5.43 3.11 -15.59
CA PRO A 114 5.26 3.41 -17.02
C PRO A 114 4.72 2.22 -17.84
N TRP A 115 4.17 1.19 -17.20
CA TRP A 115 3.70 -0.04 -17.84
C TRP A 115 2.39 -0.53 -17.22
N ASP A 116 1.69 -1.40 -17.96
CA ASP A 116 0.59 -2.17 -17.43
C ASP A 116 1.12 -3.43 -16.75
N TRP A 117 0.55 -3.78 -15.59
CA TRP A 117 0.89 -5.00 -14.89
C TRP A 117 0.47 -6.25 -15.68
N HIS A 118 1.27 -7.32 -15.57
CA HIS A 118 0.89 -8.60 -16.15
C HIS A 118 0.01 -9.39 -15.18
N TYR A 119 -1.15 -9.80 -15.66
CA TYR A 119 -2.07 -10.67 -14.96
C TYR A 119 -2.18 -11.99 -15.69
N PHE A 120 -2.04 -13.10 -14.97
CA PHE A 120 -2.24 -14.42 -15.57
C PHE A 120 -3.72 -14.67 -15.87
N PRO A 121 -4.08 -15.29 -17.01
CA PRO A 121 -5.47 -15.52 -17.38
C PRO A 121 -6.17 -16.49 -16.43
N LYS A 122 -7.50 -16.41 -16.35
CA LYS A 122 -8.35 -17.39 -15.66
C LYS A 122 -8.54 -18.67 -16.50
N GLU A 123 -7.43 -19.26 -16.91
CA GLU A 123 -7.34 -20.49 -17.69
C GLU A 123 -6.59 -21.57 -16.89
N VAL A 124 -6.70 -22.82 -17.34
CA VAL A 124 -5.93 -23.95 -16.77
C VAL A 124 -5.26 -24.70 -17.93
N PRO A 125 -3.93 -24.67 -18.04
CA PRO A 125 -2.97 -23.99 -17.15
C PRO A 125 -3.02 -22.46 -17.24
N ALA A 126 -2.80 -21.76 -16.12
CA ALA A 126 -2.75 -20.29 -16.08
C ALA A 126 -1.39 -19.73 -16.51
N PHE A 127 -0.30 -20.45 -16.23
CA PHE A 127 1.06 -20.01 -16.50
C PHE A 127 1.54 -20.45 -17.89
N PRO A 128 2.19 -19.56 -18.65
CA PRO A 128 2.86 -19.94 -19.90
C PRO A 128 3.89 -21.06 -19.70
N THR A 129 4.21 -21.78 -20.78
CA THR A 129 5.14 -22.91 -20.74
C THR A 129 6.54 -22.52 -20.24
N GLU A 130 7.01 -21.32 -20.58
CA GLU A 130 8.31 -20.80 -20.12
C GLU A 130 8.36 -20.57 -18.61
N VAL A 131 7.30 -20.00 -18.03
CA VAL A 131 7.15 -19.81 -16.58
C VAL A 131 7.07 -21.17 -15.89
N THR A 132 6.25 -22.09 -16.41
CA THR A 132 6.12 -23.44 -15.86
C THR A 132 7.47 -24.18 -15.83
N ARG A 133 8.25 -24.08 -16.92
CA ARG A 133 9.58 -24.69 -17.00
C ARG A 133 10.57 -24.07 -16.01
N ALA A 134 10.56 -22.75 -15.86
CA ALA A 134 11.41 -22.06 -14.90
C ALA A 134 11.09 -22.48 -13.45
N LEU A 135 9.79 -22.61 -13.11
CA LEU A 135 9.36 -23.12 -11.81
C LEU A 135 9.87 -24.55 -11.56
N MET A 136 9.70 -25.45 -12.53
CA MET A 136 10.19 -26.84 -12.42
C MET A 136 11.71 -26.91 -12.24
N GLN A 137 12.45 -26.10 -13.01
CA GLN A 137 13.91 -26.03 -12.94
C GLN A 137 14.39 -25.51 -11.58
N ALA A 138 13.86 -24.37 -11.13
CA ALA A 138 14.21 -23.77 -9.84
C ALA A 138 13.81 -24.66 -8.65
N ALA A 139 12.70 -25.40 -8.79
CA ALA A 139 12.31 -26.40 -7.81
C ALA A 139 13.21 -27.64 -7.84
N GLY A 140 13.82 -27.98 -8.97
CA GLY A 140 14.46 -29.28 -9.19
C GLY A 140 13.44 -30.42 -9.19
N THR A 141 12.29 -30.22 -9.83
CA THR A 141 11.19 -31.19 -9.90
C THR A 141 10.74 -31.46 -11.33
N ASP A 142 10.12 -32.61 -11.58
CA ASP A 142 9.58 -33.00 -12.89
C ASP A 142 8.22 -32.35 -13.22
N GLY A 143 7.64 -31.62 -12.27
CA GLY A 143 6.36 -30.93 -12.43
C GLY A 143 6.06 -29.93 -11.31
N ILE A 144 4.92 -29.25 -11.46
CA ILE A 144 4.30 -28.35 -10.48
C ILE A 144 2.83 -28.73 -10.31
N LEU A 145 2.26 -28.37 -9.16
CA LEU A 145 0.83 -28.53 -8.85
C LEU A 145 0.11 -27.18 -8.96
N GLY A 146 -1.22 -27.19 -9.00
CA GLY A 146 -2.02 -25.95 -9.02
C GLY A 146 -2.25 -25.39 -10.43
N ASN A 147 -1.26 -24.67 -10.96
CA ASN A 147 -1.24 -23.91 -12.22
C ASN A 147 -2.58 -23.30 -12.63
N ARG A 148 -3.23 -22.59 -11.69
CA ARG A 148 -4.56 -21.98 -11.84
C ARG A 148 -4.74 -20.78 -10.93
N HIS A 149 -5.81 -20.02 -11.15
CA HIS A 149 -6.34 -19.07 -10.15
C HIS A 149 -6.93 -19.84 -8.97
N ALA A 150 -6.52 -19.51 -7.74
CA ALA A 150 -7.06 -20.16 -6.55
C ALA A 150 -6.91 -19.33 -5.27
N SER A 151 -7.79 -19.60 -4.30
CA SER A 151 -7.54 -19.21 -2.91
C SER A 151 -6.40 -20.02 -2.33
N GLY A 152 -5.48 -19.36 -1.62
CA GLY A 152 -4.32 -20.03 -1.02
C GLY A 152 -4.68 -21.12 -0.01
N THR A 153 -5.80 -20.98 0.71
CA THR A 153 -6.25 -22.03 1.64
C THR A 153 -6.83 -23.21 0.87
N ALA A 154 -7.66 -22.95 -0.15
CA ALA A 154 -8.30 -24.01 -0.94
C ALA A 154 -7.27 -24.83 -1.73
N VAL A 155 -6.32 -24.18 -2.42
CA VAL A 155 -5.32 -24.88 -3.23
C VAL A 155 -4.36 -25.72 -2.40
N ILE A 156 -4.04 -25.29 -1.18
CA ILE A 156 -3.19 -26.07 -0.26
C ILE A 156 -3.95 -27.28 0.27
N GLU A 157 -5.23 -27.13 0.60
CA GLU A 157 -6.06 -28.27 1.02
C GLU A 157 -6.22 -29.30 -0.10
N GLU A 158 -6.45 -28.84 -1.34
CA GLU A 158 -6.65 -29.70 -2.52
C GLU A 158 -5.36 -30.40 -2.98
N GLU A 159 -4.25 -29.65 -3.07
CA GLU A 159 -2.98 -30.14 -3.67
C GLU A 159 -1.95 -30.58 -2.63
N GLY A 160 -2.19 -30.29 -1.34
CA GLY A 160 -1.30 -30.64 -0.22
C GLY A 160 -0.95 -32.13 -0.15
N PRO A 161 -1.91 -33.07 -0.27
CA PRO A 161 -1.62 -34.50 -0.25
C PRO A 161 -0.66 -34.92 -1.37
N GLU A 162 -0.88 -34.43 -2.60
CA GLU A 162 -0.02 -34.73 -3.74
C GLU A 162 1.35 -34.07 -3.61
N HIS A 163 1.41 -32.84 -3.07
CA HIS A 163 2.68 -32.19 -2.71
C HIS A 163 3.49 -33.04 -1.72
N MET A 164 2.84 -33.59 -0.69
CA MET A 164 3.51 -34.44 0.29
C MET A 164 4.06 -35.73 -0.34
N SER A 165 3.34 -36.32 -1.30
CA SER A 165 3.79 -37.52 -2.03
C SER A 165 4.94 -37.22 -3.01
N THR A 166 4.77 -36.23 -3.88
CA THR A 166 5.67 -35.95 -5.01
C THR A 166 6.85 -35.04 -4.66
N GLY A 167 6.66 -34.14 -3.69
CA GLY A 167 7.57 -33.03 -3.43
C GLY A 167 7.48 -31.89 -4.46
N TRP A 168 6.49 -31.89 -5.36
CA TRP A 168 6.31 -30.82 -6.34
C TRP A 168 5.67 -29.59 -5.72
N PRO A 169 6.19 -28.37 -5.93
CA PRO A 169 5.60 -27.16 -5.35
C PRO A 169 4.23 -26.85 -5.95
N ILE A 170 3.35 -26.27 -5.14
CA ILE A 170 2.01 -25.84 -5.54
C ILE A 170 2.09 -24.39 -6.02
N CYS A 171 1.93 -24.16 -7.32
CA CYS A 171 2.05 -22.84 -7.93
C CYS A 171 0.67 -22.34 -8.38
N TYR A 172 0.28 -21.13 -7.98
CA TYR A 172 -1.05 -20.57 -8.28
C TYR A 172 -1.02 -19.03 -8.34
N THR A 173 -2.08 -18.44 -8.88
CA THR A 173 -2.22 -16.97 -9.03
C THR A 173 -3.54 -16.48 -8.43
N SER A 174 -3.72 -15.16 -8.33
CA SER A 174 -4.98 -14.50 -7.98
C SER A 174 -5.38 -13.50 -9.07
N VAL A 175 -6.39 -12.67 -8.77
CA VAL A 175 -6.78 -11.52 -9.59
C VAL A 175 -5.72 -10.42 -9.62
N ASP A 176 -4.75 -10.45 -8.69
CA ASP A 176 -3.63 -9.51 -8.65
C ASP A 176 -2.49 -9.97 -9.57
N SER A 177 -1.58 -9.06 -9.87
CA SER A 177 -0.33 -9.35 -10.58
C SER A 177 0.67 -10.10 -9.67
N VAL A 178 0.40 -11.38 -9.41
CA VAL A 178 1.22 -12.21 -8.51
C VAL A 178 1.39 -13.64 -9.01
N LEU A 179 2.50 -14.26 -8.64
CA LEU A 179 2.66 -15.72 -8.66
C LEU A 179 2.96 -16.21 -7.25
N GLN A 180 2.20 -17.17 -6.76
CA GLN A 180 2.32 -17.72 -5.41
C GLN A 180 2.82 -19.15 -5.47
N ILE A 181 3.80 -19.48 -4.62
CA ILE A 181 4.43 -20.80 -4.54
C ILE A 181 4.27 -21.32 -3.12
N ALA A 182 3.46 -22.36 -2.95
CA ALA A 182 3.25 -23.03 -1.67
C ALA A 182 4.01 -24.35 -1.61
N ALA A 183 4.66 -24.59 -0.48
CA ALA A 183 5.38 -25.83 -0.20
C ALA A 183 5.42 -26.10 1.30
N HIS A 184 5.38 -27.38 1.68
CA HIS A 184 5.43 -27.79 3.07
C HIS A 184 6.85 -27.64 3.62
N GLU A 185 7.00 -26.98 4.77
CA GLU A 185 8.32 -26.56 5.30
C GLU A 185 9.27 -27.74 5.53
N GLU A 186 8.78 -28.88 6.01
CA GLU A 186 9.62 -30.07 6.26
C GLU A 186 9.86 -30.93 5.00
N ARG A 187 8.86 -31.05 4.11
CA ARG A 187 8.93 -31.93 2.93
C ARG A 187 9.76 -31.30 1.81
N PHE A 188 9.55 -30.01 1.58
CA PHE A 188 10.24 -29.28 0.52
C PHE A 188 11.45 -28.52 1.05
N GLY A 189 11.35 -27.95 2.25
CA GLY A 189 12.35 -27.07 2.85
C GLY A 189 11.99 -25.59 2.69
N LEU A 190 11.94 -24.84 3.80
CA LEU A 190 11.69 -23.39 3.77
C LEU A 190 12.76 -22.65 2.94
N ASP A 191 14.04 -22.91 3.21
CA ASP A 191 15.13 -22.24 2.48
C ASP A 191 15.07 -22.54 0.98
N ARG A 192 14.79 -23.80 0.59
CA ARG A 192 14.60 -24.19 -0.81
C ARG A 192 13.42 -23.46 -1.46
N LEU A 193 12.31 -23.27 -0.74
CA LEU A 193 11.18 -22.49 -1.23
C LEU A 193 11.57 -21.02 -1.46
N LEU A 194 12.30 -20.42 -0.52
CA LEU A 194 12.75 -19.03 -0.63
C LEU A 194 13.76 -18.86 -1.77
N ASP A 195 14.67 -19.82 -1.96
CA ASP A 195 15.64 -19.83 -3.06
C ASP A 195 14.95 -19.98 -4.42
N MET A 196 13.98 -20.90 -4.53
CA MET A 196 13.17 -21.05 -5.73
C MET A 196 12.43 -19.75 -6.08
N CYS A 197 11.78 -19.11 -5.11
CA CYS A 197 11.10 -17.84 -5.34
C CYS A 197 12.07 -16.74 -5.81
N ARG A 198 13.27 -16.68 -5.22
CA ARG A 198 14.30 -15.71 -5.60
C ARG A 198 14.83 -15.95 -7.01
N GLU A 199 14.97 -17.22 -7.42
CA GLU A 199 15.46 -17.60 -8.74
C GLU A 199 14.46 -17.26 -9.85
N VAL A 200 13.16 -17.48 -9.63
CA VAL A 200 12.14 -17.21 -10.66
C VAL A 200 11.67 -15.76 -10.70
N ALA A 201 11.88 -14.99 -9.64
CA ALA A 201 11.42 -13.60 -9.55
C ALA A 201 11.89 -12.72 -10.72
N PRO A 202 13.17 -12.71 -11.15
CA PRO A 202 13.62 -11.90 -12.28
C PRO A 202 12.84 -12.16 -13.57
N LEU A 203 12.58 -13.43 -13.91
CA LEU A 203 11.79 -13.78 -15.10
C LEU A 203 10.37 -13.19 -15.02
N LEU A 204 9.74 -13.27 -13.85
CA LEU A 204 8.38 -12.78 -13.68
C LEU A 204 8.33 -11.24 -13.61
N HIS A 205 9.35 -10.60 -13.03
CA HIS A 205 9.48 -9.15 -13.00
C HIS A 205 9.74 -8.57 -14.40
N ASP A 206 10.49 -9.28 -15.27
CA ASP A 206 10.66 -8.90 -16.68
C ASP A 206 9.32 -8.91 -17.43
N MET A 207 8.43 -9.85 -17.08
CA MET A 207 7.05 -9.89 -17.58
C MET A 207 6.13 -8.85 -16.95
N LYS A 208 6.60 -8.06 -15.98
CA LYS A 208 5.78 -7.13 -15.17
C LYS A 208 4.77 -7.83 -14.26
N VAL A 209 5.12 -9.00 -13.73
CA VAL A 209 4.42 -9.56 -12.56
C VAL A 209 4.88 -8.83 -11.30
N GLY A 210 3.93 -8.28 -10.54
CA GLY A 210 4.18 -7.46 -9.36
C GLY A 210 5.00 -8.16 -8.27
N ARG A 211 4.62 -9.40 -7.91
CA ARG A 211 5.26 -10.15 -6.83
C ARG A 211 5.31 -11.66 -7.06
N VAL A 212 6.40 -12.27 -6.59
CA VAL A 212 6.47 -13.71 -6.32
C VAL A 212 6.33 -13.93 -4.83
N ILE A 213 5.41 -14.80 -4.39
CA ILE A 213 5.08 -14.95 -2.96
C ILE A 213 5.33 -16.39 -2.50
N ALA A 214 6.27 -16.56 -1.58
CA ALA A 214 6.46 -17.81 -0.85
C ALA A 214 5.32 -18.01 0.16
N ARG A 215 4.66 -19.16 0.08
CA ARG A 215 3.53 -19.55 0.92
C ARG A 215 3.83 -20.87 1.65
N PRO A 216 4.78 -20.86 2.59
CA PRO A 216 5.08 -22.06 3.36
C PRO A 216 3.86 -22.51 4.18
N PHE A 217 3.72 -23.83 4.32
CA PHE A 217 2.69 -24.44 5.15
C PHE A 217 3.22 -25.65 5.93
N VAL A 218 2.46 -26.07 6.94
CA VAL A 218 2.71 -27.24 7.78
C VAL A 218 1.44 -28.05 7.96
N GLY A 219 1.55 -29.26 8.52
CA GLY A 219 0.41 -30.13 8.82
C GLY A 219 0.34 -31.33 7.88
N ASP A 220 -0.76 -32.07 7.96
CA ASP A 220 -0.97 -33.28 7.16
C ASP A 220 -2.46 -33.53 6.85
N GLU A 221 -2.77 -34.55 6.06
CA GLU A 221 -4.15 -34.94 5.72
C GLU A 221 -5.05 -35.24 6.93
N LYS A 222 -4.47 -35.60 8.09
CA LYS A 222 -5.25 -35.95 9.28
C LYS A 222 -5.60 -34.73 10.12
N THR A 223 -4.69 -33.76 10.16
CA THR A 223 -4.78 -32.56 11.01
C THR A 223 -5.14 -31.31 10.24
N GLY A 224 -5.10 -31.36 8.90
CA GLY A 224 -5.27 -30.24 7.99
C GLY A 224 -3.96 -29.50 7.74
N PHE A 225 -3.89 -28.80 6.61
CA PHE A 225 -2.74 -27.96 6.27
C PHE A 225 -2.95 -26.51 6.71
N THR A 226 -1.91 -25.89 7.25
CA THR A 226 -1.96 -24.50 7.74
C THR A 226 -0.75 -23.70 7.23
N ARG A 227 -1.02 -22.54 6.63
CA ARG A 227 0.04 -21.59 6.22
C ARG A 227 0.77 -21.03 7.44
N THR A 228 2.08 -20.87 7.32
CA THR A 228 2.90 -20.33 8.42
C THR A 228 3.10 -18.83 8.30
N ALA A 229 3.67 -18.22 9.35
CA ALA A 229 4.09 -16.83 9.35
C ALA A 229 5.36 -16.57 8.53
N ASN A 230 6.02 -17.61 8.01
CA ASN A 230 7.26 -17.51 7.22
C ASN A 230 7.04 -17.08 5.76
N ARG A 231 5.87 -16.51 5.47
CA ARG A 231 5.56 -15.87 4.17
C ARG A 231 6.66 -14.88 3.82
N ARG A 232 7.11 -14.92 2.56
CA ARG A 232 8.03 -13.93 2.00
C ARG A 232 7.55 -13.49 0.63
N ASP A 233 7.60 -12.18 0.39
CA ASP A 233 7.24 -11.58 -0.88
C ASP A 233 8.51 -11.08 -1.58
N PHE A 234 8.62 -11.34 -2.88
CA PHE A 234 9.68 -10.89 -3.77
C PHE A 234 9.07 -9.94 -4.79
N ALA A 235 9.02 -8.67 -4.45
CA ALA A 235 8.40 -7.62 -5.26
C ALA A 235 9.38 -7.08 -6.30
N ILE A 236 8.85 -6.72 -7.48
CA ILE A 236 9.59 -5.97 -8.48
C ILE A 236 10.05 -4.64 -7.89
N ALA A 237 11.27 -4.22 -8.21
CA ALA A 237 11.78 -2.92 -7.75
C ALA A 237 11.16 -1.78 -8.56
N ALA A 238 11.01 -0.62 -7.92
CA ALA A 238 10.63 0.61 -8.61
C ALA A 238 11.59 0.90 -9.79
N PRO A 239 11.10 1.38 -10.95
CA PRO A 239 11.90 1.49 -12.17
C PRO A 239 12.92 2.61 -12.18
N GLY A 240 12.76 3.60 -11.30
CA GLY A 240 13.61 4.78 -11.19
C GLY A 240 14.22 4.95 -9.80
N ARG A 241 14.99 6.01 -9.59
CA ARG A 241 15.51 6.39 -8.26
C ARG A 241 14.42 7.06 -7.44
N THR A 242 14.01 6.40 -6.36
CA THR A 242 12.92 6.88 -5.49
C THR A 242 13.39 7.96 -4.51
N LEU A 243 12.45 8.60 -3.81
CA LEU A 243 12.71 9.47 -2.67
C LEU A 243 13.58 8.78 -1.59
N LEU A 244 13.35 7.48 -1.34
CA LEU A 244 14.13 6.71 -0.36
C LEU A 244 15.59 6.56 -0.82
N ASP A 245 15.81 6.29 -2.11
CA ASP A 245 17.15 6.21 -2.68
C ASP A 245 17.87 7.57 -2.63
N ALA A 246 17.17 8.65 -2.94
CA ALA A 246 17.72 10.00 -2.89
C ALA A 246 18.12 10.38 -1.46
N ALA A 247 17.26 10.10 -0.47
CA ALA A 247 17.55 10.35 0.94
C ALA A 247 18.76 9.53 1.41
N LYS A 248 18.78 8.22 1.15
CA LYS A 248 19.90 7.34 1.50
C LYS A 248 21.20 7.76 0.81
N GLY A 249 21.13 8.11 -0.48
CA GLY A 249 22.27 8.58 -1.27
C GLY A 249 22.86 9.89 -0.77
N ALA A 250 22.03 10.76 -0.17
CA ALA A 250 22.44 11.97 0.53
C ALA A 250 22.93 11.72 1.97
N GLY A 251 23.07 10.47 2.39
CA GLY A 251 23.53 10.09 3.73
C GLY A 251 22.49 10.33 4.83
N ARG A 252 21.19 10.37 4.48
CA ARG A 252 20.09 10.49 5.46
C ARG A 252 19.67 9.12 5.97
N ASP A 253 19.20 9.08 7.22
CA ASP A 253 18.49 7.93 7.75
C ASP A 253 17.10 7.85 7.10
N VAL A 254 16.71 6.65 6.68
CA VAL A 254 15.42 6.33 6.07
C VAL A 254 14.73 5.27 6.91
N HIS A 255 13.83 5.71 7.79
CA HIS A 255 13.02 4.86 8.65
C HIS A 255 11.73 4.47 7.91
N ALA A 256 11.66 3.22 7.48
CA ALA A 256 10.44 2.61 6.97
C ALA A 256 9.58 2.09 8.12
N VAL A 257 8.31 2.47 8.14
CA VAL A 257 7.32 2.02 9.14
C VAL A 257 6.18 1.31 8.43
N GLY A 258 5.83 0.11 8.91
CA GLY A 258 4.80 -0.72 8.31
C GLY A 258 5.28 -1.45 7.05
N LYS A 259 4.49 -1.37 5.98
CA LYS A 259 4.77 -2.10 4.72
C LYS A 259 5.76 -1.41 3.78
N ILE A 260 6.24 -0.20 4.10
CA ILE A 260 7.15 0.55 3.23
C ILE A 260 8.38 -0.27 2.81
N GLY A 261 9.02 -1.00 3.73
CA GLY A 261 10.16 -1.86 3.38
C GLY A 261 9.81 -2.95 2.38
N ASP A 262 8.60 -3.52 2.44
CA ASP A 262 8.17 -4.57 1.52
C ASP A 262 7.74 -3.97 0.16
N ILE A 263 7.08 -2.79 0.16
CA ILE A 263 6.63 -2.07 -1.05
C ILE A 263 7.81 -1.61 -1.91
N PHE A 264 8.90 -1.20 -1.28
CA PHE A 264 10.12 -0.74 -1.97
C PHE A 264 11.19 -1.83 -2.06
N SER A 265 10.89 -3.09 -1.77
CA SER A 265 11.87 -4.20 -1.79
C SER A 265 13.15 -3.89 -0.99
N MET A 266 13.00 -3.22 0.15
CA MET A 266 14.06 -2.70 1.04
C MET A 266 15.01 -1.68 0.41
N ARG A 267 14.73 -1.26 -0.83
CA ARG A 267 15.53 -0.26 -1.55
C ARG A 267 15.41 1.10 -0.87
N GLY A 268 16.54 1.78 -0.70
CA GLY A 268 16.60 3.06 0.01
C GLY A 268 16.37 3.00 1.53
N VAL A 269 15.95 1.89 2.11
CA VAL A 269 15.66 1.76 3.56
C VAL A 269 16.94 1.58 4.38
N THR A 270 17.02 2.22 5.55
CA THR A 270 18.10 2.03 6.54
C THR A 270 17.60 1.33 7.81
N ASP A 271 16.36 1.57 8.22
CA ASP A 271 15.71 0.96 9.38
C ASP A 271 14.26 0.58 9.03
N LEU A 272 13.77 -0.54 9.58
CA LEU A 272 12.41 -1.03 9.31
C LEU A 272 11.70 -1.44 10.60
N ARG A 273 10.58 -0.78 10.89
CA ARG A 273 9.70 -1.11 12.03
C ARG A 273 8.38 -1.70 11.52
N LYS A 274 8.07 -2.95 11.89
CA LYS A 274 6.84 -3.67 11.48
C LYS A 274 5.86 -3.85 12.64
N GLY A 275 4.58 -3.91 12.32
CA GLY A 275 3.50 -4.15 13.29
C GLY A 275 2.12 -3.86 12.69
N PRO A 276 1.04 -4.18 13.42
CA PRO A 276 -0.29 -3.60 13.21
C PRO A 276 -0.29 -2.09 13.44
N ASP A 277 -1.30 -1.39 12.94
CA ASP A 277 -1.34 0.08 12.88
C ASP A 277 -1.19 0.74 14.27
N ASP A 278 -1.74 0.14 15.33
CA ASP A 278 -1.60 0.63 16.71
C ASP A 278 -0.14 0.64 17.19
N ARG A 279 0.61 -0.41 16.85
CA ARG A 279 2.05 -0.50 17.10
C ARG A 279 2.84 0.42 16.17
N LEU A 280 2.43 0.57 14.91
CA LEU A 280 3.09 1.49 13.97
C LEU A 280 2.95 2.94 14.41
N MET A 281 1.80 3.32 14.99
CA MET A 281 1.59 4.63 15.58
C MET A 281 2.52 4.87 16.79
N GLY A 282 2.72 3.85 17.62
CA GLY A 282 3.76 3.86 18.66
C GLY A 282 5.15 4.07 18.08
N HIS A 283 5.51 3.34 17.02
CA HIS A 283 6.80 3.51 16.34
C HIS A 283 6.98 4.89 15.71
N LEU A 284 5.94 5.47 15.12
CA LEU A 284 5.94 6.84 14.62
C LEU A 284 6.18 7.83 15.78
N SER A 285 5.46 7.65 16.89
CA SER A 285 5.65 8.45 18.11
C SER A 285 7.07 8.37 18.65
N ASP A 286 7.70 7.18 18.66
CA ASP A 286 9.09 7.02 19.08
C ASP A 286 10.04 7.77 18.13
N LEU A 287 9.83 7.65 16.81
CA LEU A 287 10.66 8.31 15.79
C LEU A 287 10.56 9.84 15.83
N VAL A 288 9.45 10.41 16.30
CA VAL A 288 9.35 11.86 16.55
C VAL A 288 10.40 12.32 17.57
N ASP A 289 10.72 11.48 18.56
CA ASP A 289 11.75 11.78 19.57
C ASP A 289 13.15 11.35 19.10
N GLU A 290 13.26 10.19 18.47
CA GLU A 290 14.53 9.50 18.19
C GLU A 290 15.18 9.88 16.86
N ALA A 291 14.40 10.20 15.81
CA ALA A 291 14.93 10.35 14.46
C ALA A 291 15.94 11.51 14.38
N ALA A 292 17.07 11.22 13.75
CA ALA A 292 18.17 12.16 13.57
C ALA A 292 17.79 13.33 12.66
N ASP A 293 18.55 14.41 12.76
CA ASP A 293 18.42 15.58 11.89
C ASP A 293 18.58 15.19 10.41
N GLY A 294 17.64 15.64 9.56
CA GLY A 294 17.65 15.30 8.13
C GLY A 294 17.04 13.94 7.79
N ALA A 295 16.53 13.18 8.77
CA ALA A 295 15.93 11.87 8.52
C ALA A 295 14.62 11.95 7.72
N LEU A 296 14.39 10.91 6.92
CA LEU A 296 13.12 10.60 6.28
C LEU A 296 12.44 9.48 7.07
N VAL A 297 11.27 9.75 7.63
CA VAL A 297 10.36 8.74 8.17
C VAL A 297 9.24 8.55 7.16
N PHE A 298 9.10 7.33 6.64
CA PHE A 298 8.04 6.98 5.69
C PHE A 298 7.21 5.85 6.29
N ALA A 299 5.95 6.13 6.60
CA ALA A 299 5.03 5.20 7.25
C ALA A 299 3.84 4.86 6.34
N ASN A 300 3.49 3.57 6.31
CA ASN A 300 2.22 3.11 5.74
C ASN A 300 1.34 2.49 6.84
N PHE A 301 0.12 3.01 7.00
CA PHE A 301 -0.93 2.49 7.88
C PHE A 301 -1.94 1.73 7.03
N VAL A 302 -1.86 0.40 7.07
CA VAL A 302 -2.46 -0.47 6.03
C VAL A 302 -3.83 -1.04 6.42
N GLU A 303 -4.26 -0.85 7.65
CA GLU A 303 -5.50 -1.46 8.14
C GLU A 303 -6.74 -0.75 7.59
N PHE A 304 -6.62 0.53 7.21
CA PHE A 304 -7.62 1.25 6.41
C PHE A 304 -8.07 0.42 5.21
N ASP A 305 -7.12 0.00 4.38
CA ASP A 305 -7.36 -0.82 3.20
C ASP A 305 -7.76 -2.26 3.54
N THR A 306 -6.90 -2.94 4.32
CA THR A 306 -6.98 -4.40 4.48
C THR A 306 -8.06 -4.88 5.43
N ASN A 307 -8.39 -4.08 6.44
CA ASN A 307 -9.43 -4.43 7.41
C ASN A 307 -10.79 -3.79 7.10
N PHE A 308 -10.84 -2.67 6.38
CA PHE A 308 -12.08 -1.90 6.21
C PHE A 308 -12.47 -1.63 4.77
N GLY A 309 -11.58 -1.09 3.92
CA GLY A 309 -11.85 -0.72 2.52
C GLY A 309 -12.34 -1.92 1.70
N HIS A 310 -11.51 -2.95 1.55
CA HIS A 310 -11.85 -4.16 0.79
C HIS A 310 -13.06 -4.92 1.36
N ARG A 311 -13.35 -4.74 2.66
CA ARG A 311 -14.48 -5.39 3.34
C ARG A 311 -15.76 -4.56 3.26
N ARG A 312 -15.70 -3.36 2.67
CA ARG A 312 -16.80 -2.40 2.60
C ARG A 312 -17.40 -2.10 3.99
N ASP A 313 -16.54 -2.06 5.02
CA ASP A 313 -16.93 -1.76 6.40
C ASP A 313 -16.82 -0.26 6.69
N VAL A 314 -17.90 0.47 6.39
CA VAL A 314 -17.97 1.93 6.59
C VAL A 314 -17.77 2.32 8.06
N SER A 315 -18.38 1.58 9.00
CA SER A 315 -18.27 1.90 10.43
C SER A 315 -16.86 1.67 10.94
N GLY A 316 -16.21 0.58 10.51
CA GLY A 316 -14.83 0.27 10.85
C GLY A 316 -13.84 1.28 10.28
N TYR A 317 -14.01 1.65 9.01
CA TYR A 317 -13.15 2.66 8.39
C TYR A 317 -13.25 3.99 9.14
N ALA A 318 -14.48 4.45 9.45
CA ALA A 318 -14.71 5.67 10.21
C ALA A 318 -14.09 5.63 11.62
N ARG A 319 -14.23 4.51 12.35
CA ARG A 319 -13.59 4.33 13.67
C ARG A 319 -12.07 4.42 13.58
N HIS A 320 -11.48 3.80 12.55
CA HIS A 320 -10.02 3.80 12.37
C HIS A 320 -9.50 5.19 12.01
N LEU A 321 -10.24 5.96 11.18
CA LEU A 321 -9.94 7.36 10.90
C LEU A 321 -10.00 8.22 12.18
N GLU A 322 -11.05 8.07 13.00
CA GLU A 322 -11.20 8.79 14.28
C GLU A 322 -10.07 8.44 15.27
N TRP A 323 -9.63 7.17 15.31
CA TRP A 323 -8.48 6.73 16.09
C TRP A 323 -7.18 7.36 15.58
N PHE A 324 -6.91 7.28 14.28
CA PHE A 324 -5.69 7.82 13.67
C PHE A 324 -5.58 9.33 13.90
N ASP A 325 -6.68 10.08 13.70
CA ASP A 325 -6.73 11.52 13.96
C ASP A 325 -6.41 11.84 15.43
N ALA A 326 -6.97 11.08 16.37
CA ALA A 326 -6.72 11.28 17.80
C ALA A 326 -5.26 10.99 18.19
N GLU A 327 -4.63 9.97 17.62
CA GLU A 327 -3.21 9.69 17.86
C GLU A 327 -2.30 10.71 17.19
N LEU A 328 -2.63 11.15 15.97
CA LEU A 328 -1.92 12.23 15.28
C LEU A 328 -1.95 13.52 16.11
N GLY A 329 -3.09 13.84 16.73
CA GLY A 329 -3.23 14.98 17.65
C GLY A 329 -2.29 14.94 18.86
N LYS A 330 -1.81 13.76 19.27
CA LYS A 330 -0.78 13.60 20.33
C LYS A 330 0.64 13.79 19.80
N ILE A 331 0.86 13.55 18.51
CA ILE A 331 2.16 13.68 17.84
C ILE A 331 2.43 15.12 17.44
N LEU A 332 1.46 15.81 16.85
CA LEU A 332 1.65 17.16 16.30
C LEU A 332 2.32 18.16 17.27
N PRO A 333 1.95 18.23 18.57
CA PRO A 333 2.58 19.17 19.51
C PRO A 333 4.05 18.85 19.86
N ARG A 334 4.53 17.64 19.53
CA ARG A 334 5.90 17.18 19.83
C ARG A 334 6.86 17.39 18.66
N MET A 335 6.35 17.80 17.49
CA MET A 335 7.17 18.10 16.33
C MET A 335 8.11 19.26 16.61
N ARG A 336 9.34 19.19 16.09
CA ARG A 336 10.35 20.25 16.26
C ARG A 336 10.09 21.37 15.27
N GLU A 337 10.57 22.57 15.58
CA GLU A 337 10.59 23.67 14.63
C GLU A 337 11.35 23.26 13.36
N GLY A 338 10.71 23.42 12.20
CA GLY A 338 11.27 23.05 10.90
C GLY A 338 11.03 21.60 10.48
N ASP A 339 10.39 20.75 11.29
CA ASP A 339 9.91 19.44 10.82
C ASP A 339 8.77 19.60 9.80
N LEU A 340 8.71 18.69 8.84
CA LEU A 340 7.55 18.50 7.96
C LEU A 340 6.87 17.19 8.32
N LEU A 341 5.57 17.23 8.57
CA LEU A 341 4.72 16.03 8.56
C LEU A 341 3.69 16.18 7.46
N LEU A 342 3.67 15.22 6.54
CA LEU A 342 2.78 15.15 5.40
C LEU A 342 1.91 13.90 5.51
N VAL A 343 0.60 14.07 5.62
CA VAL A 343 -0.38 12.98 5.56
C VAL A 343 -0.99 12.91 4.16
N THR A 344 -1.00 11.72 3.58
CA THR A 344 -1.59 11.40 2.27
C THR A 344 -2.23 10.02 2.28
N ALA A 345 -2.77 9.60 1.14
CA ALA A 345 -3.06 8.22 0.79
C ALA A 345 -2.33 7.85 -0.51
N ASP A 346 -2.43 6.61 -0.96
CA ASP A 346 -1.84 6.09 -2.21
C ASP A 346 -2.89 5.71 -3.27
N HIS A 347 -4.15 5.57 -2.89
CA HIS A 347 -5.32 5.42 -3.78
C HIS A 347 -6.61 5.61 -2.96
N GLY A 348 -7.77 5.36 -3.55
CA GLY A 348 -9.04 5.19 -2.84
C GLY A 348 -9.38 3.71 -2.59
N ASN A 349 -10.26 3.45 -1.63
CA ASN A 349 -10.97 2.17 -1.48
C ASN A 349 -12.29 2.43 -0.75
N ASP A 350 -13.21 3.07 -1.47
CA ASP A 350 -14.45 3.59 -0.92
C ASP A 350 -15.33 2.45 -0.36
N PRO A 351 -15.57 2.39 0.97
CA PRO A 351 -16.30 1.28 1.58
C PRO A 351 -17.79 1.28 1.25
N THR A 352 -18.29 2.29 0.55
CA THR A 352 -19.68 2.37 0.04
C THR A 352 -19.80 1.97 -1.43
N PHE A 353 -18.66 1.77 -2.12
CA PHE A 353 -18.62 1.48 -3.56
C PHE A 353 -18.93 0.02 -3.88
N SER A 354 -19.21 -0.26 -5.14
CA SER A 354 -19.45 -1.62 -5.62
C SER A 354 -18.17 -2.47 -5.60
N GLY A 355 -18.33 -3.79 -5.68
CA GLY A 355 -17.21 -4.72 -5.72
C GLY A 355 -16.40 -4.70 -4.42
N THR A 356 -15.14 -5.13 -4.52
CA THR A 356 -14.20 -5.21 -3.40
C THR A 356 -12.79 -4.75 -3.80
N ASP A 357 -12.63 -4.09 -4.95
CA ASP A 357 -11.34 -3.59 -5.42
C ASP A 357 -11.15 -2.12 -4.99
N HIS A 358 -9.94 -1.60 -5.15
CA HIS A 358 -9.63 -0.19 -4.91
C HIS A 358 -10.45 0.72 -5.84
N THR A 359 -10.51 2.01 -5.51
CA THR A 359 -11.16 3.05 -6.31
C THR A 359 -10.14 4.08 -6.80
N ARG A 360 -10.21 4.46 -8.07
CA ARG A 360 -9.37 5.52 -8.65
C ARG A 360 -9.81 6.89 -8.13
N GLU A 361 -9.04 7.44 -7.18
CA GLU A 361 -9.35 8.70 -6.49
C GLU A 361 -8.11 9.59 -6.37
N ARG A 362 -8.31 10.90 -6.22
CA ARG A 362 -7.24 11.76 -5.69
C ARG A 362 -7.02 11.44 -4.22
N VAL A 363 -5.83 11.78 -3.73
CA VAL A 363 -5.43 11.59 -2.34
C VAL A 363 -5.16 12.94 -1.67
N PRO A 364 -5.40 13.08 -0.36
CA PRO A 364 -5.18 14.35 0.33
C PRO A 364 -3.69 14.65 0.44
N VAL A 365 -3.29 15.92 0.39
CA VAL A 365 -1.93 16.35 0.72
C VAL A 365 -2.03 17.32 1.89
N LEU A 366 -1.78 16.86 3.11
CA LEU A 366 -1.98 17.62 4.35
C LEU A 366 -0.66 17.80 5.08
N CYS A 367 -0.19 19.04 5.23
CA CYS A 367 1.14 19.34 5.75
C CYS A 367 1.08 20.14 7.05
N HIS A 368 1.72 19.62 8.09
CA HIS A 368 2.19 20.39 9.24
C HIS A 368 3.62 20.91 8.98
N GLY A 369 3.93 22.13 9.41
CA GLY A 369 5.27 22.74 9.28
C GLY A 369 5.39 23.86 8.24
N PHE A 370 4.48 23.94 7.26
CA PHE A 370 4.48 25.00 6.23
C PHE A 370 3.56 26.20 6.53
N GLY A 371 2.77 26.11 7.60
CA GLY A 371 1.71 27.06 7.93
C GLY A 371 0.54 27.03 6.94
N ALA A 372 -0.51 27.79 7.25
CA ALA A 372 -1.75 27.81 6.48
C ALA A 372 -1.54 28.28 5.03
N ARG A 373 -1.74 27.39 4.06
CA ARG A 373 -1.74 27.73 2.62
C ARG A 373 -2.41 26.65 1.77
N GLU A 374 -2.97 27.05 0.65
CA GLU A 374 -3.45 26.13 -0.37
C GLU A 374 -2.28 25.75 -1.30
N LEU A 375 -2.09 24.44 -1.53
CA LEU A 375 -1.13 23.85 -2.47
C LEU A 375 -1.77 23.62 -3.85
N GLY A 376 -3.11 23.53 -3.91
CA GLY A 376 -3.85 23.24 -5.13
C GLY A 376 -3.85 21.75 -5.50
N LEU A 377 -4.20 21.47 -6.76
CA LEU A 377 -4.08 20.13 -7.34
C LEU A 377 -2.64 19.91 -7.82
N MET A 378 -2.08 18.75 -7.52
CA MET A 378 -0.73 18.35 -7.95
C MET A 378 -0.68 16.88 -8.37
N GLY A 379 0.44 16.44 -8.94
CA GLY A 379 0.72 15.01 -9.17
C GLY A 379 1.27 14.31 -7.93
N PHE A 380 1.13 12.98 -7.84
CA PHE A 380 1.77 12.19 -6.76
C PHE A 380 3.28 12.38 -6.74
N THR A 381 3.92 12.47 -7.92
CA THR A 381 5.37 12.71 -8.03
C THR A 381 5.80 14.03 -7.42
N GLU A 382 4.92 15.04 -7.38
CA GLU A 382 5.19 16.32 -6.75
C GLU A 382 5.19 16.24 -5.22
N VAL A 383 4.52 15.25 -4.61
CA VAL A 383 4.57 14.97 -3.17
C VAL A 383 6.00 14.55 -2.79
N GLY A 384 6.59 13.60 -3.52
CA GLY A 384 7.98 13.19 -3.33
C GLY A 384 8.95 14.35 -3.56
N GLY A 385 8.69 15.17 -4.59
CA GLY A 385 9.44 16.40 -4.85
C GLY A 385 9.34 17.44 -3.73
N LEU A 386 8.17 17.58 -3.10
CA LEU A 386 7.95 18.47 -1.96
C LEU A 386 8.79 18.03 -0.75
N VAL A 387 8.78 16.74 -0.44
CA VAL A 387 9.58 16.16 0.65
C VAL A 387 11.07 16.28 0.38
N ALA A 388 11.52 16.00 -0.85
CA ALA A 388 12.92 16.12 -1.25
C ALA A 388 13.44 17.56 -1.12
N ARG A 389 12.65 18.55 -1.56
CA ARG A 389 12.98 19.98 -1.40
C ARG A 389 13.09 20.38 0.07
N HIS A 390 12.22 19.86 0.93
CA HIS A 390 12.25 20.16 2.37
C HIS A 390 13.50 19.59 3.06
N LEU A 391 13.94 18.40 2.66
CA LEU A 391 15.13 17.74 3.19
C LEU A 391 16.46 18.25 2.58
N ASP A 392 16.39 19.14 1.59
CA ASP A 392 17.55 19.61 0.81
C ASP A 392 18.35 18.43 0.22
N ILE A 393 17.64 17.52 -0.44
CA ILE A 393 18.21 16.35 -1.15
C ILE A 393 17.84 16.39 -2.64
N PRO A 394 18.57 15.66 -3.52
CA PRO A 394 18.19 15.55 -4.91
C PRO A 394 16.75 15.07 -5.07
N ALA A 395 16.06 15.58 -6.10
CA ALA A 395 14.74 15.07 -6.43
C ALA A 395 14.80 13.58 -6.82
N PRO A 396 13.72 12.82 -6.57
CA PRO A 396 13.53 11.52 -7.20
C PRO A 396 13.67 11.64 -8.73
N ASP A 397 14.13 10.57 -9.36
CA ASP A 397 14.50 10.56 -10.77
C ASP A 397 13.95 9.30 -11.43
N PRO A 398 12.79 9.40 -12.10
CA PRO A 398 12.12 8.25 -12.70
C PRO A 398 12.91 7.65 -13.88
N ASP A 399 13.83 8.42 -14.47
CA ASP A 399 14.64 8.01 -15.62
C ASP A 399 16.00 7.44 -15.21
N ALA A 400 16.41 7.59 -13.94
CA ALA A 400 17.63 7.00 -13.42
C ALA A 400 17.51 5.47 -13.34
N GLN A 401 18.54 4.76 -13.81
CA GLN A 401 18.60 3.31 -13.60
C GLN A 401 18.58 2.98 -12.10
N PRO A 402 17.92 1.87 -11.70
CA PRO A 402 17.77 1.45 -10.32
C PRO A 402 19.06 1.38 -9.50
#